data_AF-T2FEM7-F1
#
_entry.id   AF-T2FEM7-F1
#
_cell.length_a   1.000
_cell.length_b   1.000
_cell.length_c   1.000
_cell.angle_alpha   90.00
_cell.angle_beta   90.00
_cell.angle_gamma   90.00
#
_symmetry.space_group_name_H-M   'P 1'
#
loop_
_entity.id
_entity.type
_entity.pdbx_description
1 polymer ?
#
loop_
_entity_poly.entity_id
_entity_poly.type
_entity_poly.pdbx_seq_one_letter_code
_entity_poly.pdbx_strand_id
1 'polypeptide(L)'
;VHAAAPDEITTAWPVNVGPLNPHLYTPNQMFAQSMVYEPLVKYQADGSVIPWLAKSWTHSEDGKTWTFTLRDDVKFSNGEPFDAEAAAENFRAVLDNRQRHAWLELANQIVDVKALSKTELQITLKSAYYPFLQELALPRPFRFIAPSQFKNHETMNGIKAPIGTGPWILQESKLNQYDVFVRNENYWGEKPAIKKITFNVIPDPTTRAVAFETGDIDLLYGNEGLLPLDTFARFSQNPAYHTQLSQPIETVMLALNTAKAPTNELAVREALNYAVNKKSLIDNALYGTQQVADTLFAPSVPYANLGLKPSQYDPQKAKALLEKAGWTLPAGKDIREKNGQPLRIELSFIGTDALSKSMAEIIQADMRQIGADVSLIG
;
A
#
# COMPACT_ATOMS: atom_id res chain seq x y z
N VAL A 1 0.35 -30.26 17.32
CA VAL A 1 1.12 -29.03 17.01
C VAL A 1 2.47 -29.47 16.48
N HIS A 2 2.66 -29.52 15.17
CA HIS A 2 4.00 -29.56 14.60
C HIS A 2 4.60 -28.19 14.87
N ALA A 3 5.54 -28.10 15.80
CA ALA A 3 6.36 -26.90 15.89
C ALA A 3 7.17 -26.84 14.59
N ALA A 4 7.05 -25.75 13.83
CA ALA A 4 7.94 -25.49 12.71
C ALA A 4 9.40 -25.65 13.17
N ALA A 5 10.27 -26.09 12.27
CA ALA A 5 11.70 -26.01 12.53
C ALA A 5 12.00 -24.55 12.96
N PRO A 6 12.82 -24.32 14.00
CA PRO A 6 12.94 -23.01 14.65
C PRO A 6 13.47 -21.90 13.72
N ASP A 7 13.88 -22.22 12.50
CA ASP A 7 14.39 -21.33 11.47
C ASP A 7 13.58 -21.36 10.15
N GLU A 8 12.37 -21.92 10.14
CA GLU A 8 11.45 -21.87 8.99
C GLU A 8 10.10 -21.23 9.36
N ILE A 9 9.51 -20.50 8.42
CA ILE A 9 8.16 -19.95 8.55
C ILE A 9 7.32 -20.38 7.35
N THR A 10 6.13 -20.90 7.61
CA THR A 10 5.10 -21.10 6.60
C THR A 10 4.02 -20.03 6.78
N THR A 11 3.61 -19.41 5.68
CA THR A 11 2.53 -18.41 5.66
C THR A 11 1.63 -18.66 4.46
N ALA A 12 0.55 -17.90 4.32
CA ALA A 12 -0.39 -18.01 3.22
C ALA A 12 -0.58 -16.68 2.50
N TRP A 13 -0.70 -16.74 1.18
CA TRP A 13 -1.07 -15.61 0.32
C TRP A 13 -2.18 -16.04 -0.66
N PRO A 14 -3.04 -15.13 -1.15
CA PRO A 14 -4.16 -15.52 -2.01
C PRO A 14 -3.73 -15.99 -3.40
N VAL A 15 -2.53 -15.62 -3.85
CA VAL A 15 -1.98 -15.89 -5.18
C VAL A 15 -0.49 -16.17 -5.08
N ASN A 16 0.12 -16.74 -6.13
CA ASN A 16 1.58 -16.78 -6.23
C ASN A 16 2.19 -15.38 -6.26
N VAL A 17 3.47 -15.27 -5.90
CA VAL A 17 4.23 -14.02 -5.89
C VAL A 17 4.46 -13.40 -7.27
N GLY A 18 4.21 -14.17 -8.34
CA GLY A 18 4.42 -13.80 -9.73
C GLY A 18 5.86 -14.04 -10.19
N PRO A 19 6.23 -13.58 -11.40
CA PRO A 19 7.58 -13.79 -11.95
C PRO A 19 8.65 -12.92 -11.27
N LEU A 20 8.26 -12.06 -10.33
CA LEU A 20 9.10 -11.11 -9.59
C LEU A 20 9.94 -10.21 -10.48
N ASN A 21 9.40 -9.69 -11.58
CA ASN A 21 10.08 -8.62 -12.30
C ASN A 21 9.97 -7.29 -11.51
N PRO A 22 11.06 -6.67 -11.03
CA PRO A 22 10.99 -5.46 -10.19
C PRO A 22 10.50 -4.23 -10.97
N HIS A 23 10.63 -4.26 -12.29
CA HIS A 23 10.26 -3.14 -13.17
C HIS A 23 8.83 -3.28 -13.72
N LEU A 24 8.03 -4.23 -13.21
CA LEU A 24 6.64 -4.42 -13.57
C LEU A 24 5.72 -4.47 -12.34
N TYR A 25 4.42 -4.34 -12.60
CA TYR A 25 3.36 -4.28 -11.60
C TYR A 25 2.69 -5.65 -11.44
N THR A 26 1.37 -5.75 -11.55
CA THR A 26 0.65 -7.03 -11.63
C THR A 26 1.22 -7.93 -12.73
N PRO A 27 1.43 -9.25 -12.48
CA PRO A 27 1.02 -10.02 -11.30
C PRO A 27 2.03 -10.06 -10.14
N ASN A 28 3.11 -9.28 -10.19
CA ASN A 28 4.16 -9.29 -9.16
C ASN A 28 3.65 -8.71 -7.84
N GLN A 29 3.85 -9.46 -6.76
CA GLN A 29 3.45 -9.04 -5.41
C GLN A 29 4.52 -8.14 -4.78
N MET A 30 4.11 -6.98 -4.27
CA MET A 30 5.04 -5.94 -3.77
C MET A 30 5.87 -6.39 -2.57
N PHE A 31 5.29 -7.20 -1.67
CA PHE A 31 6.03 -7.72 -0.51
C PHE A 31 7.18 -8.62 -0.96
N ALA A 32 6.93 -9.52 -1.91
CA ALA A 32 7.92 -10.45 -2.43
C ALA A 32 9.00 -9.74 -3.26
N GLN A 33 8.61 -8.73 -4.06
CA GLN A 33 9.58 -7.84 -4.70
C GLN A 33 10.48 -7.16 -3.64
N SER A 34 9.91 -6.75 -2.51
CA SER A 34 10.67 -6.11 -1.43
C SER A 34 11.59 -7.05 -0.66
N MET A 35 11.31 -8.36 -0.68
CA MET A 35 12.17 -9.39 -0.10
C MET A 35 13.43 -9.64 -0.95
N VAL A 36 13.30 -9.56 -2.28
CA VAL A 36 14.36 -9.89 -3.24
C VAL A 36 15.16 -8.68 -3.71
N TYR A 37 14.51 -7.53 -3.87
CA TYR A 37 15.09 -6.33 -4.47
C TYR A 37 15.13 -5.18 -3.47
N GLU A 38 16.16 -4.35 -3.57
CA GLU A 38 16.37 -3.22 -2.66
C GLU A 38 16.46 -1.88 -3.41
N PRO A 39 16.03 -0.78 -2.78
CA PRO A 39 16.16 0.58 -3.32
C PRO A 39 17.52 1.20 -2.97
N LEU A 40 17.82 2.37 -3.57
CA LEU A 40 18.99 3.18 -3.15
C LEU A 40 18.89 3.67 -1.70
N VAL A 41 17.68 4.03 -1.28
CA VAL A 41 17.39 4.65 0.02
C VAL A 41 16.13 4.03 0.63
N LYS A 42 16.01 4.07 1.96
CA LYS A 42 14.90 3.44 2.69
C LYS A 42 14.04 4.48 3.41
N TYR A 43 12.72 4.37 3.21
CA TYR A 43 11.72 5.18 3.91
C TYR A 43 11.46 4.63 5.32
N GLN A 44 11.29 5.51 6.29
CA GLN A 44 11.02 5.19 7.69
C GLN A 44 9.58 5.53 8.08
N ALA A 45 9.11 4.92 9.16
CA ALA A 45 7.75 5.13 9.66
C ALA A 45 7.46 6.58 10.08
N ASP A 46 8.50 7.36 10.42
CA ASP A 46 8.40 8.79 10.75
C ASP A 46 8.45 9.72 9.51
N GLY A 47 8.50 9.13 8.32
CA GLY A 47 8.56 9.85 7.05
C GLY A 47 9.96 10.26 6.59
N SER A 48 11.00 9.98 7.39
CA SER A 48 12.39 10.23 7.01
C SER A 48 12.89 9.22 5.97
N VAL A 49 13.94 9.61 5.24
CA VAL A 49 14.62 8.74 4.28
C VAL A 49 16.07 8.57 4.71
N ILE A 50 16.52 7.31 4.82
CA ILE A 50 17.85 6.95 5.30
C ILE A 50 18.67 6.19 4.23
N PRO A 51 20.00 6.10 4.40
CA PRO A 51 20.86 5.25 3.57
C PRO A 51 20.37 3.79 3.46
N TRP A 52 20.59 3.20 2.29
CA TRP A 52 20.40 1.77 2.03
C TRP A 52 21.50 1.25 1.09
N LEU A 53 21.20 0.94 -0.18
CA LEU A 53 22.24 0.61 -1.17
C LEU A 53 23.15 1.80 -1.52
N ALA A 54 22.66 3.04 -1.33
CA ALA A 54 23.49 4.23 -1.26
C ALA A 54 23.84 4.54 0.21
N LYS A 55 25.13 4.75 0.49
CA LYS A 55 25.68 5.15 1.80
C LYS A 55 25.44 6.63 2.10
N SER A 56 25.43 7.46 1.06
CA SER A 56 25.21 8.91 1.14
C SER A 56 24.80 9.46 -0.22
N TRP A 57 24.33 10.71 -0.22
CA TRP A 57 24.06 11.46 -1.46
C TRP A 57 24.29 12.95 -1.24
N THR A 58 24.56 13.65 -2.33
CA THR A 58 24.60 15.11 -2.41
C THR A 58 23.74 15.57 -3.58
N HIS A 59 23.35 16.85 -3.60
CA HIS A 59 22.66 17.44 -4.74
C HIS A 59 23.21 18.82 -5.08
N SER A 60 23.03 19.24 -6.33
CA SER A 60 23.34 20.60 -6.79
C SER A 60 22.46 21.63 -6.08
N GLU A 61 22.91 22.90 -6.07
CA GLU A 61 22.17 24.01 -5.45
C GLU A 61 20.77 24.20 -6.07
N ASP A 62 20.62 23.91 -7.36
CA ASP A 62 19.34 23.97 -8.06
C ASP A 62 18.46 22.73 -7.84
N GLY A 63 18.93 21.73 -7.08
CA GLY A 63 18.22 20.52 -6.71
C GLY A 63 17.99 19.52 -7.85
N LYS A 64 18.61 19.71 -9.02
CA LYS A 64 18.36 18.89 -10.22
C LYS A 64 19.32 17.73 -10.38
N THR A 65 20.56 17.85 -9.91
CA THR A 65 21.58 16.82 -10.07
C THR A 65 21.89 16.20 -8.72
N TRP A 66 21.66 14.90 -8.60
CA TRP A 66 21.90 14.12 -7.38
C TRP A 66 23.03 13.13 -7.62
N THR A 67 24.02 13.10 -6.74
CA THR A 67 25.10 12.12 -6.78
C THR A 67 25.02 11.21 -5.56
N PHE A 68 24.82 9.92 -5.79
CA PHE A 68 24.77 8.89 -4.76
C PHE A 68 26.12 8.19 -4.66
N THR A 69 26.62 8.04 -3.44
CA THR A 69 27.75 7.16 -3.11
C THR A 69 27.20 5.79 -2.74
N LEU A 70 27.41 4.81 -3.61
CA LEU A 70 26.94 3.43 -3.44
C LEU A 70 27.82 2.64 -2.47
N ARG A 71 27.23 1.62 -1.87
CA ARG A 71 27.97 0.57 -1.18
C ARG A 71 28.90 -0.17 -2.16
N ASP A 72 30.04 -0.64 -1.65
CA ASP A 72 31.08 -1.34 -2.38
C ASP A 72 31.21 -2.82 -1.98
N ASP A 73 30.40 -3.27 -1.01
CA ASP A 73 30.34 -4.62 -0.47
C ASP A 73 29.09 -5.41 -0.90
N VAL A 74 28.26 -4.85 -1.77
CA VAL A 74 27.00 -5.46 -2.20
C VAL A 74 27.20 -6.35 -3.42
N LYS A 75 26.60 -7.54 -3.37
CA LYS A 75 26.46 -8.45 -4.50
C LYS A 75 25.00 -8.77 -4.74
N PHE A 76 24.66 -8.98 -6.00
CA PHE A 76 23.46 -9.72 -6.36
C PHE A 76 23.56 -11.17 -5.84
N SER A 77 22.43 -11.82 -5.63
CA SER A 77 22.36 -13.19 -5.10
C SER A 77 23.07 -14.25 -5.95
N ASN A 78 23.34 -13.98 -7.23
CA ASN A 78 24.16 -14.82 -8.12
C ASN A 78 25.67 -14.57 -7.99
N GLY A 79 26.10 -13.62 -7.14
CA GLY A 79 27.49 -13.27 -6.90
C GLY A 79 28.03 -12.11 -7.75
N GLU A 80 27.28 -11.61 -8.73
CA GLU A 80 27.67 -10.43 -9.51
C GLU A 80 27.72 -9.18 -8.60
N PRO A 81 28.66 -8.25 -8.83
CA PRO A 81 28.73 -7.02 -8.04
C PRO A 81 27.52 -6.13 -8.30
N PHE A 82 27.04 -5.45 -7.26
CA PHE A 82 26.18 -4.28 -7.43
C PHE A 82 27.07 -3.03 -7.43
N ASP A 83 27.05 -2.28 -8.52
CA ASP A 83 27.81 -1.06 -8.71
C ASP A 83 26.99 0.00 -9.47
N ALA A 84 27.59 1.17 -9.73
CA ALA A 84 26.88 2.26 -10.38
C ALA A 84 26.47 1.94 -11.82
N GLU A 85 27.22 1.08 -12.52
CA GLU A 85 26.88 0.65 -13.87
C GLU A 85 25.62 -0.23 -13.85
N ALA A 86 25.58 -1.21 -12.94
CA ALA A 86 24.39 -2.03 -12.74
C ALA A 86 23.17 -1.17 -12.35
N ALA A 87 23.36 -0.16 -11.49
CA ALA A 87 22.29 0.76 -11.14
C ALA A 87 21.81 1.58 -12.35
N ALA A 88 22.72 2.18 -13.12
CA ALA A 88 22.41 2.95 -14.33
C ALA A 88 21.66 2.11 -15.37
N GLU A 89 22.06 0.86 -15.59
CA GLU A 89 21.38 -0.07 -16.51
C GLU A 89 19.94 -0.40 -16.07
N ASN A 90 19.68 -0.52 -14.77
CA ASN A 90 18.32 -0.71 -14.26
C ASN A 90 17.47 0.55 -14.46
N PHE A 91 18.01 1.75 -14.17
CA PHE A 91 17.32 3.00 -14.46
C PHE A 91 17.01 3.14 -15.95
N ARG A 92 17.97 2.85 -16.84
CA ARG A 92 17.75 2.84 -18.29
C ARG A 92 16.60 1.90 -18.65
N ALA A 93 16.63 0.65 -18.20
CA ALA A 93 15.58 -0.33 -18.53
C ALA A 93 14.17 0.11 -18.05
N VAL A 94 14.08 0.79 -16.91
CA VAL A 94 12.82 1.39 -16.43
C VAL A 94 12.40 2.57 -17.32
N LEU A 95 13.33 3.46 -17.67
CA LEU A 95 13.05 4.68 -18.43
C LEU A 95 12.79 4.40 -19.92
N ASP A 96 13.29 3.29 -20.47
CA ASP A 96 12.94 2.81 -21.82
C ASP A 96 11.44 2.42 -21.90
N ASN A 97 10.83 2.06 -20.75
CA ASN A 97 9.41 1.77 -20.60
C ASN A 97 8.65 2.88 -19.84
N ARG A 98 9.09 4.15 -19.97
CA ARG A 98 8.56 5.28 -19.18
C ARG A 98 7.04 5.40 -19.20
N GLN A 99 6.39 5.12 -20.32
CA GLN A 99 4.92 5.20 -20.43
C GLN A 99 4.22 4.31 -19.37
N ARG A 100 4.79 3.14 -19.06
CA ARG A 100 4.26 2.24 -18.02
C ARG A 100 4.40 2.81 -16.60
N HIS A 101 5.35 3.72 -16.42
CA HIS A 101 5.71 4.32 -15.14
C HIS A 101 5.28 5.79 -15.01
N ALA A 102 4.58 6.34 -16.00
CA ALA A 102 4.24 7.76 -16.07
C ALA A 102 3.30 8.26 -14.95
N TRP A 103 2.67 7.34 -14.21
CA TRP A 103 1.89 7.65 -13.01
C TRP A 103 2.77 8.11 -11.83
N LEU A 104 4.05 7.68 -11.80
CA LEU A 104 5.02 8.06 -10.80
C LEU A 104 5.83 9.23 -11.34
N GLU A 105 5.67 10.41 -10.74
CA GLU A 105 6.21 11.64 -11.31
C GLU A 105 7.74 11.64 -11.37
N LEU A 106 8.43 10.93 -10.46
CA LEU A 106 9.86 10.67 -10.56
C LEU A 106 10.27 10.12 -11.94
N ALA A 107 9.51 9.17 -12.48
CA ALA A 107 9.78 8.60 -13.79
C ALA A 107 9.62 9.63 -14.92
N ASN A 108 8.85 10.70 -14.72
CA ASN A 108 8.73 11.82 -15.66
C ASN A 108 9.85 12.86 -15.47
N GLN A 109 10.38 12.98 -14.26
CA GLN A 109 11.40 13.97 -13.90
C GLN A 109 12.82 13.53 -14.28
N ILE A 110 13.15 12.24 -14.24
CA ILE A 110 14.52 11.78 -14.57
C ILE A 110 14.84 12.00 -16.05
N VAL A 111 15.91 12.76 -16.31
CA VAL A 111 16.46 13.05 -17.64
C VAL A 111 17.56 12.07 -18.00
N ASP A 112 18.48 11.84 -17.05
CA ASP A 112 19.73 11.12 -17.31
C ASP A 112 20.22 10.43 -16.03
N VAL A 113 20.87 9.27 -16.20
CA VAL A 113 21.47 8.50 -15.11
C VAL A 113 22.84 8.00 -15.57
N LYS A 114 23.90 8.34 -14.85
CA LYS A 114 25.29 8.05 -15.22
C LYS A 114 26.05 7.40 -14.09
N ALA A 115 26.78 6.34 -14.39
CA ALA A 115 27.87 5.86 -13.55
C ALA A 115 29.08 6.79 -13.74
N LEU A 116 29.41 7.59 -12.73
CA LEU A 116 30.60 8.45 -12.75
C LEU A 116 31.87 7.67 -12.37
N SER A 117 31.69 6.65 -11.52
CA SER A 117 32.71 5.69 -11.13
C SER A 117 32.01 4.41 -10.66
N LYS A 118 32.76 3.39 -10.23
CA LYS A 118 32.18 2.15 -9.71
C LYS A 118 31.15 2.39 -8.58
N THR A 119 31.37 3.40 -7.74
CA THR A 119 30.54 3.67 -6.55
C THR A 119 29.82 5.00 -6.61
N GLU A 120 29.86 5.73 -7.72
CA GLU A 120 29.19 7.03 -7.84
C GLU A 120 28.17 7.01 -8.97
N LEU A 121 26.90 7.15 -8.60
CA LEU A 121 25.77 7.22 -9.51
C LEU A 121 25.21 8.64 -9.51
N GLN A 122 25.19 9.29 -10.67
CA GLN A 122 24.56 10.59 -10.85
C GLN A 122 23.18 10.42 -11.50
N ILE A 123 22.17 11.10 -10.94
CA ILE A 123 20.82 11.19 -11.49
C ILE A 123 20.50 12.65 -11.73
N THR A 124 20.10 13.00 -12.96
CA THR A 124 19.72 14.35 -13.35
C THR A 124 18.22 14.44 -13.57
N LEU A 125 17.58 15.46 -12.99
CA LEU A 125 16.15 15.73 -13.05
C LEU A 125 15.86 16.96 -13.93
N LYS A 126 14.64 17.01 -14.49
CA LYS A 126 14.15 18.19 -15.25
C LYS A 126 14.03 19.42 -14.35
N SER A 127 13.58 19.22 -13.12
CA SER A 127 13.34 20.26 -12.12
C SER A 127 13.68 19.76 -10.73
N ALA A 128 13.91 20.69 -9.79
CA ALA A 128 13.97 20.33 -8.38
C ALA A 128 12.68 19.60 -8.00
N TYR A 129 12.82 18.41 -7.44
CA TYR A 129 11.68 17.54 -7.16
C TYR A 129 11.82 16.95 -5.76
N TYR A 130 11.18 17.60 -4.78
CA TYR A 130 11.31 17.24 -3.37
C TYR A 130 10.98 15.76 -3.06
N PRO A 131 9.93 15.13 -3.65
CA PRO A 131 9.61 13.72 -3.37
C PRO A 131 10.62 12.70 -3.91
N PHE A 132 11.68 13.14 -4.60
CA PHE A 132 12.68 12.28 -5.26
C PHE A 132 13.14 11.09 -4.40
N LEU A 133 13.59 11.34 -3.17
CA LEU A 133 14.08 10.29 -2.28
C LEU A 133 12.97 9.34 -1.79
N GLN A 134 11.76 9.87 -1.59
CA GLN A 134 10.61 9.07 -1.13
C GLN A 134 10.15 8.13 -2.25
N GLU A 135 10.07 8.61 -3.49
CA GLU A 135 9.68 7.79 -4.64
C GLU A 135 10.77 6.77 -5.03
N LEU A 136 12.06 7.07 -4.80
CA LEU A 136 13.15 6.10 -4.94
C LEU A 136 13.08 4.95 -3.92
N ALA A 137 12.46 5.15 -2.76
CA ALA A 137 12.34 4.13 -1.72
C ALA A 137 11.23 3.10 -2.00
N LEU A 138 10.37 3.37 -2.99
CA LEU A 138 9.23 2.51 -3.32
C LEU A 138 9.67 1.07 -3.67
N PRO A 139 8.78 0.08 -3.51
CA PRO A 139 9.04 -1.31 -3.88
C PRO A 139 9.31 -1.51 -5.38
N ARG A 140 8.89 -0.56 -6.21
CA ARG A 140 9.00 -0.55 -7.68
C ARG A 140 8.76 0.86 -8.21
N PRO A 141 9.29 1.23 -9.40
CA PRO A 141 10.11 0.41 -10.28
C PRO A 141 11.62 0.53 -10.02
N PHE A 142 12.08 1.47 -9.20
CA PHE A 142 13.50 1.78 -9.03
C PHE A 142 14.21 0.90 -7.98
N ARG A 143 14.17 -0.42 -8.20
CA ARG A 143 14.96 -1.41 -7.46
C ARG A 143 15.76 -2.28 -8.43
N PHE A 144 16.82 -2.91 -7.93
CA PHE A 144 17.86 -3.43 -8.82
C PHE A 144 17.81 -4.94 -8.99
N ILE A 145 17.69 -5.38 -10.24
CA ILE A 145 17.95 -6.75 -10.68
C ILE A 145 19.31 -6.82 -11.39
N ALA A 146 20.00 -7.95 -11.25
CA ALA A 146 21.29 -8.16 -11.90
C ALA A 146 21.19 -8.00 -13.44
N PRO A 147 22.00 -7.15 -14.09
CA PRO A 147 21.90 -6.90 -15.54
C PRO A 147 22.03 -8.16 -16.41
N SER A 148 22.74 -9.19 -15.94
CA SER A 148 22.82 -10.50 -16.60
C SER A 148 21.45 -11.18 -16.81
N GLN A 149 20.44 -10.78 -16.02
CA GLN A 149 19.08 -11.32 -16.07
C GLN A 149 18.17 -10.56 -17.05
N PHE A 150 18.65 -9.49 -17.67
CA PHE A 150 17.91 -8.79 -18.71
C PHE A 150 17.74 -9.71 -19.92
N LYS A 151 16.60 -9.58 -20.60
CA LYS A 151 16.35 -10.24 -21.88
C LYS A 151 16.51 -9.17 -22.95
N ASN A 152 17.39 -9.38 -23.93
CA ASN A 152 17.67 -8.40 -24.98
C ASN A 152 17.99 -6.98 -24.46
N HIS A 153 18.76 -6.89 -23.36
CA HIS A 153 19.09 -5.63 -22.68
C HIS A 153 17.89 -4.84 -22.11
N GLU A 154 16.74 -5.48 -21.92
CA GLU A 154 15.55 -4.86 -21.32
C GLU A 154 14.93 -5.77 -20.24
N THR A 155 13.98 -5.19 -19.50
CA THR A 155 13.17 -5.91 -18.52
C THR A 155 11.66 -5.80 -18.81
N MET A 156 11.23 -4.97 -19.76
CA MET A 156 9.80 -4.73 -20.02
C MET A 156 9.07 -5.96 -20.56
N ASN A 157 9.78 -6.83 -21.29
CA ASN A 157 9.26 -8.10 -21.82
C ASN A 157 9.67 -9.32 -20.97
N GLY A 158 10.00 -9.09 -19.70
CA GLY A 158 10.35 -10.12 -18.72
C GLY A 158 11.84 -10.23 -18.43
N ILE A 159 12.18 -11.12 -17.51
CA ILE A 159 13.53 -11.36 -16.98
C ILE A 159 13.89 -12.84 -17.07
N LYS A 160 15.18 -13.20 -16.97
CA LYS A 160 15.63 -14.60 -16.95
C LYS A 160 15.38 -15.27 -15.60
N ALA A 161 15.82 -14.64 -14.51
CA ALA A 161 15.57 -15.09 -13.13
C ALA A 161 15.53 -13.88 -12.18
N PRO A 162 14.80 -13.96 -11.05
CA PRO A 162 14.67 -12.85 -10.12
C PRO A 162 15.88 -12.71 -9.18
N ILE A 163 16.99 -12.23 -9.73
CA ILE A 163 18.25 -12.06 -8.99
C ILE A 163 18.38 -10.61 -8.51
N GLY A 164 18.06 -10.37 -7.24
CA GLY A 164 18.26 -9.07 -6.56
C GLY A 164 19.39 -9.10 -5.53
N THR A 165 19.52 -8.00 -4.77
CA THR A 165 20.51 -7.81 -3.69
C THR A 165 19.95 -8.11 -2.29
N GLY A 166 18.65 -8.35 -2.18
CA GLY A 166 17.93 -8.44 -0.92
C GLY A 166 18.29 -9.65 -0.05
N PRO A 167 17.71 -9.70 1.17
CA PRO A 167 17.97 -10.75 2.14
C PRO A 167 17.35 -12.10 1.79
N TRP A 168 16.48 -12.16 0.77
CA TRP A 168 15.79 -13.39 0.36
C TRP A 168 15.98 -13.67 -1.14
N ILE A 169 16.03 -14.95 -1.48
CA ILE A 169 16.12 -15.48 -2.84
C ILE A 169 14.89 -16.32 -3.10
N LEU A 170 14.19 -16.09 -4.22
CA LEU A 170 13.14 -17.02 -4.67
C LEU A 170 13.82 -18.32 -5.14
N GLN A 171 13.63 -19.39 -4.38
CA GLN A 171 14.21 -20.70 -4.66
C GLN A 171 13.31 -21.53 -5.59
N GLU A 172 12.01 -21.55 -5.30
CA GLU A 172 11.05 -22.39 -6.02
C GLU A 172 9.70 -21.67 -6.10
N SER A 173 9.02 -21.83 -7.23
CA SER A 173 7.65 -21.37 -7.43
C SER A 173 6.87 -22.48 -8.10
N LYS A 174 5.76 -22.88 -7.47
CA LYS A 174 4.83 -23.86 -8.01
C LYS A 174 3.46 -23.22 -8.12
N LEU A 175 3.03 -23.04 -9.37
CA LEU A 175 1.81 -22.31 -9.69
C LEU A 175 0.59 -22.93 -8.98
N ASN A 176 -0.22 -22.07 -8.37
CA ASN A 176 -1.40 -22.38 -7.56
C ASN A 176 -1.11 -23.29 -6.35
N GLN A 177 0.15 -23.38 -5.90
CA GLN A 177 0.54 -24.21 -4.75
C GLN A 177 1.35 -23.42 -3.75
N TYR A 178 2.57 -22.99 -4.10
CA TYR A 178 3.44 -22.27 -3.16
C TYR A 178 4.56 -21.50 -3.85
N ASP A 179 5.18 -20.60 -3.10
CA ASP A 179 6.47 -19.97 -3.41
C ASP A 179 7.42 -20.13 -2.21
N VAL A 180 8.66 -20.56 -2.46
CA VAL A 180 9.69 -20.77 -1.42
C VAL A 180 10.77 -19.72 -1.56
N PHE A 181 11.00 -18.97 -0.49
CA PHE A 181 12.11 -18.04 -0.34
C PHE A 181 13.12 -18.61 0.64
N VAL A 182 14.40 -18.54 0.28
CA VAL A 182 15.51 -18.90 1.16
C VAL A 182 16.36 -17.68 1.48
N ARG A 183 16.95 -17.66 2.66
CA ARG A 183 17.84 -16.60 3.08
C ARG A 183 19.03 -16.47 2.13
N ASN A 184 19.34 -15.24 1.76
CA ASN A 184 20.57 -14.93 1.03
C ASN A 184 21.76 -14.97 2.00
N GLU A 185 22.52 -16.06 2.00
CA GLU A 185 23.70 -16.21 2.86
C GLU A 185 24.84 -15.22 2.55
N ASN A 186 24.79 -14.56 1.38
CA ASN A 186 25.71 -13.51 0.97
C ASN A 186 25.12 -12.10 1.13
N TYR A 187 24.00 -11.95 1.85
CA TYR A 187 23.41 -10.62 2.09
C TYR A 187 24.40 -9.71 2.81
N TRP A 188 24.50 -8.47 2.32
CA TRP A 188 25.45 -7.45 2.78
C TRP A 188 25.07 -6.87 4.16
N GLY A 189 23.77 -6.88 4.47
CA GLY A 189 23.22 -6.37 5.73
C GLY A 189 23.11 -7.43 6.81
N GLU A 190 22.25 -7.16 7.79
CA GLU A 190 21.91 -8.14 8.82
C GLU A 190 21.12 -9.31 8.20
N LYS A 191 21.64 -10.53 8.38
CA LYS A 191 21.01 -11.73 7.85
C LYS A 191 19.79 -12.11 8.69
N PRO A 192 18.63 -12.40 8.07
CA PRO A 192 17.48 -12.92 8.80
C PRO A 192 17.82 -14.13 9.67
N ALA A 193 17.25 -14.23 10.87
CA ALA A 193 17.39 -15.44 11.70
C ALA A 193 16.72 -16.66 11.04
N ILE A 194 15.58 -16.42 10.38
CA ILE A 194 14.83 -17.39 9.57
C ILE A 194 15.62 -17.71 8.30
N LYS A 195 15.72 -19.00 7.96
CA LYS A 195 16.42 -19.50 6.78
C LYS A 195 15.51 -19.71 5.58
N LYS A 196 14.22 -19.97 5.82
CA LYS A 196 13.26 -20.26 4.75
C LYS A 196 11.86 -19.75 5.09
N ILE A 197 11.20 -19.19 4.08
CA ILE A 197 9.80 -18.79 4.14
C ILE A 197 9.05 -19.47 3.00
N THR A 198 7.99 -20.19 3.33
CA THR A 198 7.08 -20.79 2.34
C THR A 198 5.76 -20.03 2.34
N PHE A 199 5.39 -19.47 1.18
CA PHE A 199 4.08 -18.84 0.96
C PHE A 199 3.17 -19.84 0.26
N ASN A 200 2.25 -20.46 1.01
CA ASN A 200 1.21 -21.31 0.45
C ASN A 200 0.16 -20.46 -0.27
N VAL A 201 -0.24 -20.87 -1.47
CA VAL A 201 -1.27 -20.20 -2.25
C VAL A 201 -2.64 -20.71 -1.81
N ILE A 202 -3.34 -19.90 -1.02
CA ILE A 202 -4.66 -20.23 -0.49
C ILE A 202 -5.56 -19.03 -0.77
N PRO A 203 -6.35 -19.02 -1.86
CA PRO A 203 -7.19 -17.89 -2.25
C PRO A 203 -8.30 -17.55 -1.25
N ASP A 204 -8.91 -18.58 -0.66
CA ASP A 204 -10.05 -18.40 0.24
C ASP A 204 -9.62 -17.99 1.66
N PRO A 205 -10.12 -16.86 2.20
CA PRO A 205 -9.76 -16.38 3.53
C PRO A 205 -10.13 -17.34 4.67
N THR A 206 -11.26 -18.03 4.58
CA THR A 206 -11.72 -18.98 5.62
C THR A 206 -10.77 -20.17 5.68
N THR A 207 -10.33 -20.66 4.53
CA THR A 207 -9.36 -21.76 4.42
C THR A 207 -8.00 -21.35 4.99
N ARG A 208 -7.56 -20.10 4.78
CA ARG A 208 -6.34 -19.57 5.44
C ARG A 208 -6.46 -19.56 6.96
N ALA A 209 -7.61 -19.15 7.48
CA ALA A 209 -7.87 -19.16 8.92
C ALA A 209 -7.79 -20.59 9.50
N VAL A 210 -8.45 -21.56 8.85
CA VAL A 210 -8.40 -22.97 9.26
C VAL A 210 -6.97 -23.51 9.23
N ALA A 211 -6.21 -23.23 8.17
CA ALA A 211 -4.81 -23.65 8.06
C ALA A 211 -3.94 -23.09 9.21
N PHE A 212 -4.22 -21.87 9.68
CA PHE A 212 -3.52 -21.29 10.84
C PHE A 212 -3.91 -22.02 12.13
N GLU A 213 -5.19 -22.35 12.31
CA GLU A 213 -5.68 -23.07 13.48
C GLU A 213 -5.14 -24.50 13.58
N THR A 214 -5.03 -25.19 12.44
CA THR A 214 -4.49 -26.57 12.38
C THR A 214 -2.97 -26.60 12.54
N GLY A 215 -2.30 -25.45 12.41
CA GLY A 215 -0.85 -25.33 12.45
C GLY A 215 -0.15 -25.66 11.14
N ASP A 216 -0.87 -25.60 10.01
CA ASP A 216 -0.30 -25.73 8.66
C ASP A 216 0.37 -24.43 8.17
N ILE A 217 0.04 -23.29 8.81
CA ILE A 217 0.72 -22.00 8.62
C ILE A 217 1.04 -21.35 9.98
N ASP A 218 2.20 -20.71 10.06
CA ASP A 218 2.77 -20.13 11.28
C ASP A 218 2.47 -18.63 11.44
N LEU A 219 2.21 -17.94 10.33
CA LEU A 219 1.98 -16.50 10.29
C LEU A 219 0.90 -16.13 9.29
N LEU A 220 0.02 -15.22 9.68
CA LEU A 220 -0.85 -14.45 8.79
C LEU A 220 -0.53 -12.97 8.96
N TYR A 221 -0.15 -12.31 7.87
CA TYR A 221 0.21 -10.89 7.86
C TYR A 221 -0.36 -10.21 6.62
N GLY A 222 -1.29 -9.27 6.82
CA GLY A 222 -1.92 -8.53 5.73
C GLY A 222 -3.04 -7.63 6.24
N ASN A 223 -3.81 -7.07 5.32
CA ASN A 223 -5.01 -6.28 5.62
C ASN A 223 -6.27 -7.17 5.63
N GLU A 224 -7.46 -6.55 5.69
CA GLU A 224 -8.76 -7.21 5.71
C GLU A 224 -9.00 -8.22 4.56
N GLY A 225 -8.30 -8.07 3.43
CA GLY A 225 -8.40 -9.00 2.31
C GLY A 225 -7.69 -10.34 2.56
N LEU A 226 -6.70 -10.36 3.47
CA LEU A 226 -5.94 -11.58 3.79
C LEU A 226 -6.58 -12.38 4.93
N LEU A 227 -7.06 -11.70 5.98
CA LEU A 227 -7.66 -12.34 7.15
C LEU A 227 -8.97 -11.62 7.49
N PRO A 228 -10.12 -12.33 7.50
CA PRO A 228 -11.38 -11.76 7.94
C PRO A 228 -11.27 -11.16 9.34
N LEU A 229 -11.82 -9.97 9.53
CA LEU A 229 -11.65 -9.22 10.78
C LEU A 229 -12.31 -9.88 11.99
N ASP A 230 -13.41 -10.62 11.78
CA ASP A 230 -14.08 -11.42 12.80
C ASP A 230 -13.17 -12.58 13.29
N THR A 231 -12.46 -13.20 12.35
CA THR A 231 -11.48 -14.24 12.63
C THR A 231 -10.30 -13.66 13.39
N PHE A 232 -9.78 -12.50 12.99
CA PHE A 232 -8.73 -11.81 13.75
C PHE A 232 -9.19 -11.48 15.18
N ALA A 233 -10.41 -10.97 15.34
CA ALA A 233 -10.98 -10.67 16.66
C ALA A 233 -11.12 -11.92 17.55
N ARG A 234 -11.44 -13.07 16.96
CA ARG A 234 -11.47 -14.35 17.67
C ARG A 234 -10.06 -14.84 18.04
N PHE A 235 -9.08 -14.69 17.16
CA PHE A 235 -7.68 -15.04 17.45
C PHE A 235 -7.08 -14.16 18.53
N SER A 236 -7.39 -12.86 18.57
CA SER A 236 -6.84 -11.94 19.58
C SER A 236 -7.35 -12.22 21.00
N GLN A 237 -8.48 -12.91 21.13
CA GLN A 237 -9.02 -13.36 22.42
C GLN A 237 -8.45 -14.71 22.88
N ASN A 238 -7.76 -15.43 22.00
CA ASN A 238 -7.19 -16.74 22.32
C ASN A 238 -5.72 -16.59 22.78
N PRO A 239 -5.38 -16.92 24.04
CA PRO A 239 -4.02 -16.76 24.56
C PRO A 239 -2.99 -17.69 23.90
N ALA A 240 -3.42 -18.66 23.08
CA ALA A 240 -2.52 -19.50 22.28
C ALA A 240 -1.89 -18.76 21.10
N TYR A 241 -2.44 -17.61 20.69
CA TYR A 241 -1.97 -16.84 19.55
C TYR A 241 -1.41 -15.49 19.98
N HIS A 242 -0.47 -14.99 19.19
CA HIS A 242 0.03 -13.62 19.30
C HIS A 242 -0.55 -12.77 18.18
N THR A 243 -1.27 -11.71 18.53
CA THR A 243 -1.89 -10.80 17.55
C THR A 243 -1.38 -9.37 17.75
N GLN A 244 -1.09 -8.68 16.64
CA GLN A 244 -0.68 -7.28 16.66
C GLN A 244 -1.32 -6.53 15.49
N LEU A 245 -1.53 -5.24 15.68
CA LEU A 245 -1.92 -4.29 14.64
C LEU A 245 -0.79 -3.28 14.47
N SER A 246 -0.50 -2.90 13.22
CA SER A 246 0.47 -1.85 12.93
C SER A 246 -0.06 -0.48 13.36
N GLN A 247 0.79 0.54 13.28
CA GLN A 247 0.31 1.91 13.22
C GLN A 247 -0.51 2.13 11.92
N PRO A 248 -1.42 3.12 11.89
CA PRO A 248 -2.17 3.45 10.68
C PRO A 248 -1.24 3.71 9.48
N ILE A 249 -1.49 3.05 8.36
CA ILE A 249 -0.69 3.16 7.13
C ILE A 249 -1.41 3.92 6.00
N GLU A 250 -2.74 3.97 6.04
CA GLU A 250 -3.57 4.63 5.04
C GLU A 250 -4.90 5.09 5.66
N THR A 251 -5.64 5.91 4.89
CA THR A 251 -6.98 6.38 5.26
C THR A 251 -7.98 5.87 4.23
N VAL A 252 -8.94 5.07 4.68
CA VAL A 252 -10.13 4.73 3.88
C VAL A 252 -11.09 5.92 3.92
N MET A 253 -11.56 6.36 2.75
CA MET A 253 -12.38 7.57 2.61
C MET A 253 -13.50 7.41 1.58
N LEU A 254 -14.55 8.23 1.73
CA LEU A 254 -15.52 8.48 0.67
C LEU A 254 -15.14 9.74 -0.09
N ALA A 255 -14.90 9.63 -1.39
CA ALA A 255 -14.74 10.79 -2.26
C ALA A 255 -16.11 11.37 -2.62
N LEU A 256 -16.37 12.62 -2.22
CA LEU A 256 -17.62 13.33 -2.55
C LEU A 256 -17.45 14.11 -3.84
N ASN A 257 -18.21 13.76 -4.88
CA ASN A 257 -18.10 14.39 -6.20
C ASN A 257 -18.70 15.81 -6.20
N THR A 258 -17.85 16.84 -6.18
CA THR A 258 -18.27 18.25 -6.17
C THR A 258 -18.85 18.73 -7.50
N ALA A 259 -18.78 17.92 -8.56
CA ALA A 259 -19.33 18.24 -9.87
C ALA A 259 -20.74 17.66 -10.10
N LYS A 260 -21.26 16.83 -9.18
CA LYS A 260 -22.57 16.18 -9.30
C LYS A 260 -23.51 16.65 -8.19
N ALA A 261 -24.75 16.99 -8.53
CA ALA A 261 -25.77 17.26 -7.52
C ALA A 261 -26.18 15.96 -6.79
N PRO A 262 -26.47 16.00 -5.47
CA PRO A 262 -26.46 17.17 -4.59
C PRO A 262 -25.10 17.46 -3.91
N THR A 263 -24.08 16.63 -4.13
CA THR A 263 -22.74 16.77 -3.50
C THR A 263 -21.92 17.95 -4.03
N ASN A 264 -22.39 18.65 -5.06
CA ASN A 264 -21.86 19.94 -5.51
C ASN A 264 -22.08 21.06 -4.47
N GLU A 265 -23.10 20.96 -3.61
CA GLU A 265 -23.34 21.92 -2.52
C GLU A 265 -22.41 21.66 -1.32
N LEU A 266 -21.73 22.72 -0.84
CA LEU A 266 -20.84 22.62 0.33
C LEU A 266 -21.60 22.16 1.59
N ALA A 267 -22.78 22.73 1.85
CA ALA A 267 -23.57 22.39 3.03
C ALA A 267 -23.99 20.92 3.06
N VAL A 268 -24.26 20.32 1.89
CA VAL A 268 -24.53 18.88 1.78
C VAL A 268 -23.28 18.10 2.18
N ARG A 269 -22.09 18.41 1.62
CA ARG A 269 -20.85 17.71 1.97
C ARG A 269 -20.48 17.83 3.45
N GLU A 270 -20.69 19.01 4.05
CA GLU A 270 -20.48 19.21 5.48
C GLU A 270 -21.47 18.36 6.30
N ALA A 271 -22.76 18.38 5.95
CA ALA A 271 -23.77 17.57 6.64
C ALA A 271 -23.45 16.07 6.58
N LEU A 272 -23.01 15.55 5.43
CA LEU A 272 -22.61 14.15 5.28
C LEU A 272 -21.42 13.79 6.18
N ASN A 273 -20.47 14.70 6.40
CA ASN A 273 -19.34 14.46 7.32
C ASN A 273 -19.79 14.31 8.78
N TYR A 274 -20.80 15.09 9.20
CA TYR A 274 -21.38 15.00 10.54
C TYR A 274 -22.33 13.80 10.71
N ALA A 275 -22.75 13.15 9.61
CA ALA A 275 -23.78 12.12 9.63
C ALA A 275 -23.26 10.71 9.87
N VAL A 276 -21.98 10.42 9.57
CA VAL A 276 -21.43 9.07 9.69
C VAL A 276 -20.85 8.84 11.07
N ASN A 277 -21.35 7.85 11.79
CA ASN A 277 -20.79 7.43 13.07
C ASN A 277 -19.60 6.50 12.84
N LYS A 278 -18.44 7.09 12.54
CA LYS A 278 -17.19 6.35 12.25
C LYS A 278 -16.82 5.37 13.37
N LYS A 279 -17.04 5.74 14.64
CA LYS A 279 -16.73 4.88 15.79
C LYS A 279 -17.61 3.64 15.82
N SER A 280 -18.92 3.81 15.66
CA SER A 280 -19.87 2.70 15.58
C SER A 280 -19.58 1.79 14.37
N LEU A 281 -19.25 2.39 13.22
CA LEU A 281 -18.86 1.63 12.03
C LEU A 281 -17.62 0.76 12.31
N ILE A 282 -16.58 1.34 12.91
CA ILE A 282 -15.36 0.61 13.27
C ILE A 282 -15.64 -0.51 14.27
N ASP A 283 -16.43 -0.24 15.30
CA ASP A 283 -16.71 -1.25 16.34
C ASP A 283 -17.52 -2.43 15.77
N ASN A 284 -18.52 -2.13 14.93
CA ASN A 284 -19.49 -3.12 14.48
C ASN A 284 -19.11 -3.84 13.17
N ALA A 285 -18.49 -3.15 12.22
CA ALA A 285 -18.08 -3.74 10.94
C ALA A 285 -16.59 -4.13 10.92
N LEU A 286 -15.75 -3.43 11.68
CA LEU A 286 -14.30 -3.62 11.65
C LEU A 286 -13.74 -4.25 12.93
N TYR A 287 -14.62 -4.64 13.87
CA TYR A 287 -14.26 -5.31 15.13
C TYR A 287 -13.20 -4.53 15.95
N GLY A 288 -13.18 -3.20 15.84
CA GLY A 288 -12.20 -2.36 16.52
C GLY A 288 -10.76 -2.49 16.01
N THR A 289 -10.54 -3.12 14.84
CA THR A 289 -9.20 -3.33 14.27
C THR A 289 -8.63 -2.10 13.57
N GLN A 290 -9.45 -1.06 13.37
CA GLN A 290 -9.05 0.21 12.75
C GLN A 290 -9.27 1.39 13.71
N GLN A 291 -8.78 2.57 13.32
CA GLN A 291 -8.90 3.81 14.09
C GLN A 291 -9.74 4.83 13.32
N VAL A 292 -10.43 5.72 14.05
CA VAL A 292 -11.19 6.81 13.43
C VAL A 292 -10.23 7.77 12.72
N ALA A 293 -10.43 7.94 11.42
CA ALA A 293 -9.75 8.97 10.64
C ALA A 293 -10.58 10.27 10.63
N ASP A 294 -10.08 11.31 11.30
CA ASP A 294 -10.71 12.63 11.36
C ASP A 294 -10.30 13.56 10.21
N THR A 295 -9.16 13.28 9.59
CA THR A 295 -8.58 14.01 8.47
C THR A 295 -8.17 13.04 7.37
N LEU A 296 -8.03 13.54 6.14
CA LEU A 296 -7.57 12.73 5.00
C LEU A 296 -6.20 12.08 5.28
N PHE A 297 -5.25 12.89 5.76
CA PHE A 297 -3.94 12.41 6.17
C PHE A 297 -3.84 12.49 7.69
N ALA A 298 -3.35 11.42 8.31
CA ALA A 298 -3.04 11.43 9.74
C ALA A 298 -1.93 12.46 10.05
N PRO A 299 -1.87 13.05 11.26
CA PRO A 299 -0.84 14.02 11.62
C PRO A 299 0.61 13.49 11.52
N SER A 300 0.80 12.16 11.54
CA SER A 300 2.09 11.51 11.34
C SER A 300 2.60 11.59 9.89
N VAL A 301 1.72 11.84 8.92
CA VAL A 301 2.11 12.01 7.53
C VAL A 301 2.90 13.32 7.38
N PRO A 302 4.04 13.33 6.65
CA PRO A 302 4.79 14.56 6.41
C PRO A 302 3.90 15.71 5.93
N TYR A 303 4.08 16.90 6.53
CA TYR A 303 3.30 18.12 6.27
C TYR A 303 1.81 18.11 6.69
N ALA A 304 1.30 17.02 7.25
CA ALA A 304 -0.13 16.89 7.56
C ALA A 304 -0.52 17.35 8.98
N ASN A 305 0.43 17.57 9.88
CA ASN A 305 0.16 18.04 11.24
C ASN A 305 -0.18 19.55 11.29
N LEU A 306 -1.35 19.91 10.76
CA LEU A 306 -1.82 21.29 10.58
C LEU A 306 -2.83 21.76 11.64
N GLY A 307 -3.11 20.94 12.66
CA GLY A 307 -4.10 21.27 13.69
C GLY A 307 -5.53 21.41 13.16
N LEU A 308 -5.89 20.63 12.13
CA LEU A 308 -7.23 20.63 11.56
C LEU A 308 -8.26 20.21 12.62
N LYS A 309 -9.42 20.86 12.61
CA LYS A 309 -10.52 20.55 13.54
C LYS A 309 -11.38 19.43 12.95
N PRO A 310 -11.52 18.29 13.65
CA PRO A 310 -12.37 17.19 13.19
C PRO A 310 -13.85 17.56 13.05
N SER A 311 -14.51 16.99 12.05
CA SER A 311 -15.98 16.92 12.01
C SER A 311 -16.43 15.65 12.73
N GLN A 312 -16.72 15.80 14.02
CA GLN A 312 -17.21 14.70 14.86
C GLN A 312 -18.65 14.35 14.51
N TYR A 313 -19.07 13.09 14.71
CA TYR A 313 -20.43 12.65 14.47
C TYR A 313 -21.44 13.51 15.26
N ASP A 314 -22.31 14.21 14.54
CA ASP A 314 -23.35 15.10 15.07
C ASP A 314 -24.53 15.18 14.07
N PRO A 315 -25.45 14.20 14.10
CA PRO A 315 -26.57 14.16 13.17
C PRO A 315 -27.54 15.36 13.35
N GLN A 316 -27.53 16.04 14.50
CA GLN A 316 -28.35 17.24 14.71
C GLN A 316 -27.77 18.43 13.95
N LYS A 317 -26.45 18.62 14.01
CA LYS A 317 -25.74 19.62 13.20
C LYS A 317 -25.88 19.33 11.70
N ALA A 318 -25.80 18.06 11.29
CA ALA A 318 -26.06 17.68 9.90
C ALA A 318 -27.47 18.11 9.43
N LYS A 319 -28.50 17.82 10.22
CA LYS A 319 -29.89 18.25 9.95
C LYS A 319 -30.02 19.77 9.86
N ALA A 320 -29.39 20.50 10.78
CA ALA A 320 -29.42 21.97 10.79
C ALA A 320 -28.72 22.58 9.56
N LEU A 321 -27.59 22.02 9.13
CA LEU A 321 -26.89 22.44 7.91
C LEU A 321 -27.74 22.24 6.66
N LEU A 322 -28.40 21.08 6.55
CA LEU A 322 -29.31 20.78 5.45
C LEU A 322 -30.52 21.72 5.43
N GLU A 323 -31.17 21.92 6.58
CA GLU A 323 -32.31 22.83 6.71
C GLU A 323 -31.93 24.26 6.27
N LYS A 324 -30.80 24.77 6.76
CA LYS A 324 -30.27 26.10 6.39
C LYS A 324 -29.95 26.20 4.89
N ALA A 325 -29.58 25.10 4.25
CA ALA A 325 -29.32 25.02 2.82
C ALA A 325 -30.58 24.82 1.96
N GLY A 326 -31.77 24.77 2.57
CA GLY A 326 -33.06 24.60 1.91
C GLY A 326 -33.46 23.15 1.64
N TRP A 327 -32.72 22.18 2.18
CA TRP A 327 -33.09 20.77 2.16
C TRP A 327 -34.01 20.49 3.35
N THR A 328 -35.30 20.76 3.18
CA THR A 328 -36.31 20.63 4.23
C THR A 328 -36.87 19.21 4.28
N LEU A 329 -37.33 18.73 5.43
CA LEU A 329 -38.03 17.44 5.54
C LEU A 329 -39.54 17.65 5.44
N PRO A 330 -40.22 17.29 4.33
CA PRO A 330 -41.65 17.51 4.21
C PRO A 330 -42.45 16.67 5.22
N ALA A 331 -43.59 17.19 5.68
CA ALA A 331 -44.44 16.49 6.64
C ALA A 331 -44.87 15.10 6.10
N GLY A 332 -44.69 14.06 6.93
CA GLY A 332 -45.02 12.68 6.56
C GLY A 332 -44.05 12.01 5.57
N LYS A 333 -42.97 12.70 5.18
CA LYS A 333 -41.87 12.10 4.42
C LYS A 333 -40.67 11.89 5.34
N ASP A 334 -39.81 10.98 4.91
CA ASP A 334 -38.58 10.71 5.62
C ASP A 334 -37.33 11.18 4.85
N ILE A 335 -37.48 11.64 3.61
CA ILE A 335 -36.40 12.13 2.75
C ILE A 335 -36.58 13.63 2.56
N ARG A 336 -35.47 14.37 2.70
CA ARG A 336 -35.43 15.82 2.52
C ARG A 336 -35.56 16.19 1.06
N GLU A 337 -36.15 17.34 0.81
CA GLU A 337 -36.38 17.87 -0.53
C GLU A 337 -35.93 19.33 -0.61
N LYS A 338 -35.41 19.71 -1.78
CA LYS A 338 -35.11 21.09 -2.16
C LYS A 338 -35.63 21.32 -3.57
N ASN A 339 -36.49 22.31 -3.75
CA ASN A 339 -37.14 22.61 -5.04
C ASN A 339 -37.83 21.38 -5.69
N GLY A 340 -38.48 20.55 -4.87
CA GLY A 340 -39.15 19.33 -5.32
C GLY A 340 -38.22 18.16 -5.69
N GLN A 341 -36.90 18.31 -5.54
CA GLN A 341 -35.93 17.24 -5.76
C GLN A 341 -35.55 16.58 -4.43
N PRO A 342 -35.57 15.24 -4.33
CA PRO A 342 -35.15 14.54 -3.12
C PRO A 342 -33.63 14.60 -2.92
N LEU A 343 -33.19 14.58 -1.66
CA LEU A 343 -31.77 14.48 -1.28
C LEU A 343 -31.29 13.05 -1.52
N ARG A 344 -31.05 12.72 -2.80
CA ARG A 344 -30.61 11.40 -3.24
C ARG A 344 -29.15 11.39 -3.63
N ILE A 345 -28.40 10.41 -3.15
CA ILE A 345 -26.97 10.25 -3.38
C ILE A 345 -26.73 8.80 -3.83
N GLU A 346 -25.86 8.61 -4.82
CA GLU A 346 -25.37 7.28 -5.19
C GLU A 346 -24.03 7.03 -4.49
N LEU A 347 -23.92 5.91 -3.78
CA LEU A 347 -22.68 5.44 -3.16
C LEU A 347 -22.21 4.21 -3.91
N SER A 348 -21.13 4.37 -4.69
CA SER A 348 -20.51 3.30 -5.44
C SER A 348 -19.41 2.61 -4.63
N PHE A 349 -19.35 1.29 -4.69
CA PHE A 349 -18.32 0.44 -4.08
C PHE A 349 -18.14 -0.83 -4.93
N ILE A 350 -17.18 -1.68 -4.58
CA ILE A 350 -16.99 -2.97 -5.26
C ILE A 350 -17.96 -3.99 -4.65
N GLY A 351 -18.98 -4.42 -5.39
CA GLY A 351 -20.07 -5.26 -4.88
C GLY A 351 -19.66 -6.66 -4.42
N THR A 352 -18.50 -7.14 -4.86
CA THR A 352 -17.91 -8.41 -4.42
C THR A 352 -17.05 -8.28 -3.16
N ASP A 353 -16.75 -7.06 -2.71
CA ASP A 353 -16.07 -6.81 -1.45
C ASP A 353 -17.10 -6.70 -0.31
N ALA A 354 -17.17 -7.76 0.50
CA ALA A 354 -18.10 -7.86 1.61
C ALA A 354 -17.89 -6.78 2.68
N LEU A 355 -16.64 -6.33 2.89
CA LEU A 355 -16.35 -5.29 3.87
C LEU A 355 -16.83 -3.93 3.37
N SER A 356 -16.48 -3.57 2.14
CA SER A 356 -17.00 -2.35 1.49
C SER A 356 -18.52 -2.31 1.49
N LYS A 357 -19.17 -3.44 1.17
CA LYS A 357 -20.63 -3.55 1.22
C LYS A 357 -21.20 -3.28 2.62
N SER A 358 -20.64 -3.92 3.64
CA SER A 358 -21.10 -3.77 5.03
C SER A 358 -20.93 -2.33 5.52
N MET A 359 -19.80 -1.68 5.21
CA MET A 359 -19.58 -0.27 5.52
C MET A 359 -20.60 0.61 4.80
N ALA A 360 -20.88 0.35 3.52
CA ALA A 360 -21.83 1.12 2.73
C ALA A 360 -23.27 1.02 3.27
N GLU A 361 -23.70 -0.15 3.75
CA GLU A 361 -25.01 -0.35 4.39
C GLU A 361 -25.13 0.42 5.71
N ILE A 362 -24.08 0.44 6.54
CA ILE A 362 -24.03 1.25 7.77
C ILE A 362 -24.11 2.74 7.43
N ILE A 363 -23.32 3.20 6.44
CA ILE A 363 -23.34 4.59 5.98
C ILE A 363 -24.73 4.95 5.44
N GLN A 364 -25.37 4.08 4.66
CA GLN A 364 -26.73 4.30 4.17
C GLN A 364 -27.71 4.50 5.34
N ALA A 365 -27.64 3.67 6.37
CA ALA A 365 -28.49 3.79 7.56
C ALA A 365 -28.25 5.10 8.32
N ASP A 366 -26.99 5.50 8.50
CA ASP A 366 -26.60 6.76 9.14
C ASP A 366 -27.12 7.98 8.36
N MET A 367 -26.94 7.99 7.04
CA MET A 367 -27.42 9.06 6.16
C MET A 367 -28.95 9.15 6.16
N ARG A 368 -29.65 8.02 6.33
CA ARG A 368 -31.11 8.00 6.43
C ARG A 368 -31.61 8.78 7.64
N GLN A 369 -30.87 8.79 8.74
CA GLN A 369 -31.24 9.52 9.98
C GLN A 369 -31.26 11.04 9.78
N ILE A 370 -30.53 11.57 8.80
CA ILE A 370 -30.52 12.99 8.45
C ILE A 370 -31.47 13.31 7.29
N GLY A 371 -32.20 12.33 6.77
CA GLY A 371 -33.14 12.46 5.66
C GLY A 371 -32.50 12.45 4.28
N ALA A 372 -31.32 11.84 4.12
CA ALA A 372 -30.71 11.58 2.83
C ALA A 372 -31.04 10.14 2.36
N ASP A 373 -31.38 9.98 1.08
CA ASP A 373 -31.58 8.69 0.43
C ASP A 373 -30.28 8.28 -0.27
N VAL A 374 -29.59 7.26 0.24
CA VAL A 374 -28.36 6.75 -0.37
C VAL A 374 -28.67 5.46 -1.13
N SER A 375 -28.52 5.49 -2.45
CA SER A 375 -28.61 4.31 -3.30
C SER A 375 -27.24 3.63 -3.40
N LEU A 376 -27.17 2.36 -3.01
CA LEU A 376 -25.96 1.55 -3.03
C LEU A 376 -25.73 0.95 -4.42
N ILE A 377 -24.57 1.22 -5.02
CA ILE A 377 -24.19 0.76 -6.37
C ILE A 377 -22.93 -0.11 -6.25
N GLY A 378 -23.12 -1.42 -6.21
CA GLY A 378 -22.04 -2.42 -6.11
C GLY A 378 -21.56 -2.95 -7.46
#